data_AF-A0AAW0JCS5-F1
#
_entry.id   AF-A0AAW0JCS5-F1
#
_cell.length_a   1.000
_cell.length_b   1.000
_cell.length_c   1.000
_cell.angle_alpha   90.00
_cell.angle_beta   90.00
_cell.angle_gamma   90.00
#
_symmetry.space_group_name_H-M   'P 1'
#
loop_
_entity.id
_entity.type
_entity.pdbx_description
1 polymer ?
#
loop_
_entity_poly.entity_id
_entity_poly.type
_entity_poly.pdbx_seq_one_letter_code
_entity_poly.pdbx_strand_id
1 'polypeptide(L)'
;MISWPFFAEQQTNCRYCYTKWAIGMEIDNNVHRDDVEMLVRELMDVERDKEMKKNIMELKTKAEEAMKPGSSSYKNMEKLITKILKV
;
A
#
# COMPACT_ATOMS: atom_id res chain seq x y z
N MET A 1 -5.13 -1.56 -5.62
CA MET A 1 -5.66 -0.21 -5.27
C MET A 1 -5.78 0.60 -6.55
N ILE A 2 -6.91 1.26 -6.79
CA ILE A 2 -7.00 2.26 -7.86
C ILE A 2 -6.89 3.63 -7.17
N SER A 3 -5.91 4.42 -7.55
CA SER A 3 -5.48 5.62 -6.82
C SER A 3 -5.78 6.87 -7.63
N TRP A 4 -6.34 7.90 -6.99
CA TRP A 4 -6.47 9.22 -7.59
C TRP A 4 -5.91 10.26 -6.60
N PRO A 5 -4.61 10.58 -6.68
CA PRO A 5 -3.94 11.39 -5.68
C PRO A 5 -4.31 12.87 -5.82
N PHE A 6 -4.70 13.50 -4.71
CA PHE A 6 -5.06 14.92 -4.68
C PHE A 6 -3.97 15.79 -4.03
N PHE A 7 -3.60 15.53 -2.78
CA PHE A 7 -2.68 16.40 -2.03
C PHE A 7 -1.83 15.66 -0.99
N ALA A 8 -0.87 16.41 -0.42
CA ALA A 8 0.07 15.94 0.59
C ALA A 8 0.91 14.75 0.10
N GLU A 9 0.91 13.64 0.82
CA GLU A 9 1.70 12.46 0.50
C GLU A 9 1.03 11.51 -0.50
N GLN A 10 -0.19 11.81 -0.96
CA GLN A 10 -0.97 10.91 -1.81
C GLN A 10 -0.26 10.59 -3.13
N GLN A 11 0.40 11.57 -3.76
CA GLN A 11 1.19 11.35 -4.98
C GLN A 11 2.34 10.35 -4.72
N THR A 12 3.02 10.48 -3.59
CA THR A 12 4.10 9.57 -3.19
C THR A 12 3.56 8.18 -2.92
N ASN A 13 2.46 8.06 -2.16
CA ASN A 13 1.83 6.77 -1.87
C ASN A 13 1.36 6.07 -3.15
N CYS A 14 0.71 6.79 -4.07
CA CYS A 14 0.31 6.30 -5.38
C CYS A 14 1.52 5.74 -6.15
N ARG A 15 2.61 6.52 -6.22
CA ARG A 15 3.85 6.11 -6.87
C ARG A 15 4.45 4.85 -6.26
N TYR A 16 4.43 4.70 -4.93
CA TYR A 16 4.91 3.49 -4.25
C TYR A 16 4.03 2.28 -4.55
N CYS A 17 2.71 2.43 -4.46
CA CYS A 17 1.75 1.37 -4.77
C CYS A 17 1.89 0.86 -6.21
N TYR A 18 2.12 1.76 -7.17
CA TYR A 18 2.34 1.40 -8.58
C TYR A 18 3.75 0.83 -8.83
N THR A 19 4.80 1.57 -8.49
CA THR A 19 6.17 1.24 -8.96
C THR A 19 7.00 0.35 -8.04
N LYS A 20 6.76 0.39 -6.72
CA LYS A 20 7.58 -0.35 -5.75
C LYS A 20 6.91 -1.61 -5.26
N TRP A 21 5.61 -1.54 -5.06
CA TRP A 21 4.83 -2.65 -4.54
C TRP A 21 4.08 -3.41 -5.62
N ALA A 22 3.85 -2.80 -6.80
CA ALA A 22 3.08 -3.40 -7.89
C ALA A 22 1.73 -3.96 -7.37
N ILE A 23 1.02 -3.14 -6.60
CA ILE A 23 -0.29 -3.46 -5.99
C ILE A 23 -1.37 -2.43 -6.36
N GLY A 24 -1.07 -1.50 -7.26
CA GLY A 24 -1.98 -0.41 -7.58
C GLY A 24 -1.91 0.06 -9.02
N MET A 25 -2.90 0.86 -9.37
CA MET A 25 -3.06 1.60 -10.63
C MET A 25 -3.39 3.06 -10.28
N GLU A 26 -3.19 3.96 -11.23
CA GLU A 26 -3.40 5.40 -11.08
C GLU A 26 -4.46 5.88 -12.07
N ILE A 27 -5.39 6.68 -11.58
CA ILE A 27 -6.36 7.42 -12.40
C ILE A 27 -5.70 8.73 -12.82
N ASP A 28 -5.89 9.13 -14.07
CA ASP A 28 -5.43 10.43 -14.57
C ASP A 28 -6.00 11.59 -13.75
N ASN A 29 -5.26 12.70 -13.66
CA ASN A 29 -5.72 13.89 -12.94
C ASN A 29 -6.98 14.49 -13.56
N ASN A 30 -7.15 14.38 -14.88
CA ASN A 30 -8.36 14.76 -15.59
C ASN A 30 -9.28 13.54 -15.73
N VAL A 31 -10.05 13.26 -14.67
CA VAL A 31 -10.86 12.04 -14.58
C VAL A 31 -11.99 12.02 -15.59
N HIS A 32 -12.03 10.98 -16.43
CA HIS A 32 -13.19 10.60 -17.23
C HIS A 32 -13.77 9.28 -16.77
N ARG A 33 -15.10 9.13 -16.91
CA ARG A 33 -15.82 7.91 -16.52
C ARG A 33 -15.27 6.67 -17.24
N ASP A 34 -14.96 6.80 -18.52
CA ASP A 34 -14.55 5.66 -19.36
C ASP A 34 -13.16 5.14 -18.93
N ASP A 35 -12.25 6.03 -18.52
CA ASP A 35 -10.94 5.66 -17.97
C ASP A 35 -11.07 4.90 -16.65
N VAL A 36 -11.98 5.35 -15.78
CA VAL A 36 -12.27 4.66 -14.51
C VAL A 36 -12.87 3.28 -14.77
N GLU A 37 -13.82 3.16 -15.71
CA GLU A 37 -14.38 1.87 -16.08
C GLU A 37 -13.30 0.91 -16.58
N MET A 38 -12.41 1.38 -17.47
CA MET A 38 -11.31 0.59 -18.00
C MET A 38 -10.39 0.08 -16.89
N LEU A 39 -9.98 0.95 -15.95
CA LEU A 39 -9.13 0.57 -14.82
C LEU A 39 -9.81 -0.44 -13.90
N VAL A 40 -11.11 -0.30 -13.66
CA VAL A 40 -11.88 -1.27 -12.86
C VAL A 40 -11.95 -2.63 -13.57
N ARG A 41 -12.18 -2.65 -14.89
CA ARG A 41 -12.19 -3.90 -15.67
C ARG A 41 -10.82 -4.57 -15.65
N GLU A 42 -9.76 -3.79 -15.82
CA GLU A 42 -8.37 -4.27 -15.79
C GLU A 42 -7.99 -4.81 -14.40
N LEU A 43 -8.46 -4.19 -13.32
CA LEU A 43 -8.28 -4.70 -11.96
C LEU A 43 -8.98 -6.04 -11.74
N MET A 44 -10.14 -6.24 -12.36
CA MET A 44 -10.94 -7.46 -12.26
C MET A 44 -10.47 -8.57 -13.20
N ASP A 45 -9.51 -8.28 -14.09
CA ASP A 45 -8.89 -9.30 -14.93
C ASP A 45 -8.15 -10.34 -14.07
N VAL A 46 -8.36 -11.63 -14.38
CA VAL A 46 -7.91 -12.74 -13.55
C VAL A 46 -6.38 -12.82 -13.42
N GLU A 47 -5.65 -12.48 -14.48
CA GLU A 47 -4.19 -12.55 -14.45
C GLU A 47 -3.62 -11.40 -13.64
N ARG A 48 -4.12 -10.19 -13.90
CA ARG A 48 -3.72 -8.97 -13.19
C ARG A 48 -4.06 -9.04 -11.69
N ASP A 49 -5.24 -9.57 -11.36
CA ASP A 49 -5.68 -9.80 -9.98
C ASP A 49 -4.77 -10.78 -9.24
N LYS A 50 -4.35 -11.88 -9.89
CA LYS A 50 -3.45 -12.88 -9.27
C LYS A 50 -2.09 -12.29 -8.88
N GLU A 51 -1.46 -11.52 -9.76
CA GLU A 51 -0.16 -10.92 -9.49
C GLU A 51 -0.24 -9.90 -8.35
N MET A 52 -1.20 -8.96 -8.43
CA MET A 52 -1.39 -7.98 -7.37
C MET A 52 -1.73 -8.63 -6.04
N LYS A 53 -2.60 -9.67 -6.01
CA LYS A 53 -2.92 -10.41 -4.78
C LYS A 53 -1.70 -11.09 -4.19
N LYS A 54 -0.84 -11.70 -5.01
CA LYS A 54 0.42 -12.29 -4.53
C LYS A 54 1.28 -11.24 -3.84
N ASN A 55 1.52 -10.10 -4.48
CA ASN A 55 2.33 -9.02 -3.93
C ASN A 55 1.72 -8.46 -2.62
N ILE A 56 0.40 -8.28 -2.58
CA ILE A 56 -0.32 -7.85 -1.38
C ILE A 56 -0.13 -8.86 -0.23
N MET A 57 -0.23 -10.16 -0.52
CA MET A 57 -0.07 -11.20 0.51
C MET A 57 1.37 -11.27 1.04
N GLU A 58 2.37 -11.04 0.20
CA GLU A 58 3.77 -10.93 0.64
C GLU A 58 3.99 -9.70 1.54
N LEU A 59 3.44 -8.54 1.16
CA LEU A 59 3.52 -7.32 1.97
C LEU A 59 2.79 -7.47 3.31
N LYS A 60 1.61 -8.10 3.31
CA LYS A 60 0.86 -8.44 4.52
C LYS A 60 1.68 -9.31 5.46
N THR A 61 2.26 -10.39 4.94
CA THR A 61 3.10 -11.31 5.73
C THR A 61 4.28 -10.57 6.36
N LYS A 62 5.00 -9.75 5.58
CA LYS A 62 6.13 -8.94 6.08
C LYS A 62 5.69 -7.95 7.16
N ALA A 63 4.54 -7.31 7.00
CA ALA A 63 4.00 -6.38 7.99
C ALA A 63 3.66 -7.10 9.30
N GLU A 64 2.98 -8.26 9.22
CA GLU A 64 2.66 -9.09 10.40
C GLU A 64 3.93 -9.55 11.13
N GLU A 65 4.94 -10.02 10.39
CA GLU A 65 6.24 -10.42 10.96
C GLU A 65 6.95 -9.26 11.66
N ALA A 66 6.92 -8.07 11.07
CA ALA A 66 7.51 -6.87 11.65
C ALA A 66 6.79 -6.36 12.91
N MET A 67 5.60 -6.88 13.22
CA MET A 67 4.81 -6.53 14.41
C MET A 67 4.81 -7.61 15.49
N LYS A 68 5.31 -8.82 15.21
CA LYS A 68 5.36 -9.91 16.20
C LYS A 68 6.22 -9.54 17.43
N PRO A 69 5.93 -10.09 18.62
CA PRO A 69 6.77 -9.89 19.79
C PRO A 69 8.24 -10.18 19.51
N GLY A 70 9.12 -9.26 19.90
CA GLY A 70 10.57 -9.38 19.70
C GLY A 70 11.10 -8.98 18.31
N SER A 71 10.22 -8.63 17.35
CA SER A 71 10.60 -8.05 16.05
C SER A 71 11.12 -6.61 16.17
N SER A 72 11.65 -6.06 15.07
CA SER A 72 12.25 -4.71 15.06
C SER A 72 11.23 -3.60 15.32
N SER A 73 10.09 -3.57 14.62
CA SER A 73 9.08 -2.52 14.83
C SER A 73 8.43 -2.64 16.20
N TYR A 74 8.18 -3.86 16.69
CA TYR A 74 7.70 -4.10 18.05
C TYR A 74 8.65 -3.53 19.10
N LYS A 75 9.96 -3.87 19.02
CA LYS A 75 11.00 -3.33 19.91
C LYS A 75 11.15 -1.82 19.82
N ASN A 76 11.01 -1.25 18.62
CA ASN A 76 11.03 0.20 18.44
C ASN A 76 9.88 0.88 19.18
N MET A 77 8.69 0.28 19.15
CA MET A 77 7.52 0.76 19.89
C MET A 77 7.74 0.67 21.41
N GLU A 78 8.23 -0.47 21.93
CA GLU A 78 8.57 -0.61 23.35
C GLU A 78 9.60 0.43 23.81
N LYS A 79 10.62 0.68 22.98
CA LYS A 79 11.65 1.69 23.24
C LYS A 79 11.05 3.10 23.25
N LEU A 80 10.14 3.41 22.33
CA LEU A 80 9.45 4.70 22.28
C LEU A 80 8.63 4.93 23.56
N ILE A 81 7.79 3.95 23.94
CA ILE A 81 6.97 4.01 25.16
C ILE A 81 7.86 4.19 26.39
N THR A 82 8.91 3.38 26.51
CA THR A 82 9.85 3.47 27.64
C THR A 82 10.52 4.84 27.72
N LYS A 83 10.85 5.47 26.58
CA LYS A 83 11.45 6.81 26.55
C LYS A 83 10.47 7.91 26.94
N ILE A 84 9.21 7.82 26.51
CA ILE A 84 8.19 8.84 26.79
C ILE A 84 7.72 8.74 28.25
N LEU A 85 7.59 7.53 28.79
CA LEU A 85 7.11 7.31 30.16
C LEU A 85 8.20 7.47 31.23
N LYS A 86 9.47 7.45 30.85
CA LYS A 86 10.58 7.87 31.73
C LYS A 86 10.60 9.40 31.80
N VAL A 87 9.72 9.95 32.64
CA VAL A 87 9.88 11.27 33.23
C VAL A 87 11.00 11.22 34.27
#